data_AF-A0A2V9HS68-F1
#
_entry.id   AF-A0A2V9HS68-F1
#
_cell.length_a   1.000
_cell.length_b   1.000
_cell.length_c   1.000
_cell.angle_alpha   90.00
_cell.angle_beta   90.00
_cell.angle_gamma   90.00
#
_symmetry.space_group_name_H-M   'P 1'
#
loop_
_entity.id
_entity.type
_entity.pdbx_description
1 polymer ?
#
loop_
_entity_poly.entity_id
_entity_poly.type
_entity_poly.pdbx_seq_one_letter_code
_entity_poly.pdbx_strand_id
1 'polypeptide(L)' 'KLSAKNADLIVANDITAEGAGFDHDTNIVTLFSRDGRDLALPKMSKSEVAQRILDEVVRLRSVLHTAAALKRSSV' A
#
# COMPACT_ATOMS: atom_id res chain seq x y z
N LYS A 1 -3.06 7.80 10.67
CA LYS A 1 -2.33 8.43 9.54
C LYS A 1 -3.14 8.45 8.24
N LEU A 2 -3.69 7.32 7.77
CA LEU A 2 -4.53 7.26 6.55
C LEU A 2 -5.72 8.23 6.56
N SER A 3 -6.58 8.13 7.58
CA SER A 3 -7.76 9.02 7.73
C SER A 3 -7.37 10.51 7.79
N ALA A 4 -6.40 10.86 8.65
CA ALA A 4 -5.92 12.24 8.80
C ALA A 4 -5.32 12.84 7.51
N LYS A 5 -4.75 12.01 6.63
CA LYS A 5 -4.17 12.43 5.34
C LYS A 5 -5.12 12.29 4.15
N ASN A 6 -6.34 11.80 4.40
CA ASN A 6 -7.27 11.38 3.36
C ASN A 6 -6.61 10.51 2.26
N ALA A 7 -5.76 9.57 2.67
CA ALA A 7 -5.05 8.66 1.75
C ALA A 7 -5.68 7.27 1.76
N ASP A 8 -5.68 6.61 0.60
CA ASP A 8 -6.20 5.24 0.43
C ASP A 8 -5.12 4.18 0.69
N LEU A 9 -3.86 4.54 0.49
CA LEU A 9 -2.69 3.71 0.70
C LEU A 9 -1.56 4.57 1.27
N ILE A 10 -0.88 4.06 2.30
CA ILE A 10 0.40 4.60 2.80
C ILE A 10 1.44 3.50 2.67
N VAL A 11 2.56 3.83 2.03
CA VAL A 11 3.76 2.99 1.96
C VAL A 11 4.71 3.48 3.05
N ALA A 12 4.98 2.65 4.04
CA ALA A 12 5.95 2.95 5.07
C ALA A 12 7.26 2.21 4.79
N ASN A 13 8.32 2.95 4.49
CA ASN A 13 9.66 2.39 4.33
C ASN A 13 10.31 2.21 5.70
N ASP A 14 10.84 1.02 5.96
CA ASP A 14 11.77 0.77 7.07
C ASP A 14 13.20 1.03 6.59
N ILE A 15 13.78 2.12 7.07
CA ILE A 15 15.15 2.55 6.78
C ILE A 15 16.13 2.17 7.89
N THR A 16 15.67 1.46 8.92
CA THR A 16 16.50 1.05 10.07
C THR A 16 17.24 -0.26 9.82
N ALA A 17 16.77 -1.05 8.86
CA ALA A 17 17.39 -2.30 8.47
C ALA A 17 18.58 -2.09 7.53
N GLU A 18 19.68 -2.81 7.78
CA GLU A 18 20.90 -2.72 7.00
C GLU A 18 20.67 -3.06 5.52
N GLY A 19 21.14 -2.19 4.62
CA GLY A 19 21.07 -2.37 3.18
C GLY A 19 19.69 -2.15 2.56
N ALA A 20 18.77 -1.45 3.23
CA ALA A 20 17.46 -1.06 2.70
C ALA A 20 17.27 0.47 2.76
N GLY A 21 16.61 1.08 1.76
CA GLY A 21 16.25 2.51 1.79
C GLY A 21 16.82 3.35 0.64
N PHE A 22 17.09 4.62 0.92
CA PHE A 22 17.38 5.64 -0.10
C PHE A 22 18.59 5.31 -0.97
N ASP A 23 19.72 4.92 -0.37
CA ASP A 23 20.99 4.67 -1.07
C ASP A 23 21.27 3.18 -1.33
N HIS A 24 20.22 2.35 -1.32
CA HIS A 24 20.30 0.92 -1.60
C HIS A 24 19.37 0.53 -2.75
N ASP A 25 19.64 -0.59 -3.41
CA ASP A 25 18.76 -1.09 -4.48
C ASP A 25 17.51 -1.79 -3.94
N THR A 26 17.44 -2.00 -2.63
CA THR A 26 16.35 -2.72 -1.96
C THR A 26 15.63 -1.87 -0.93
N ASN A 27 14.38 -2.24 -0.65
CA ASN A 27 13.55 -1.65 0.37
C ASN A 27 12.90 -2.75 1.21
N ILE A 28 12.56 -2.40 2.45
CA ILE A 28 11.63 -3.13 3.30
C ILE A 28 10.46 -2.17 3.53
N VAL A 29 9.25 -2.57 3.17
CA VAL A 29 8.08 -1.69 3.29
C VAL A 29 6.89 -2.41 3.90
N THR A 30 6.03 -1.65 4.57
CA THR A 30 4.68 -2.08 4.93
C THR A 30 3.67 -1.19 4.23
N LEU A 31 2.70 -1.83 3.58
CA LEU A 31 1.57 -1.17 2.92
C LEU A 31 0.39 -1.12 3.87
N PHE A 32 -0.07 0.08 4.22
CA PHE A 32 -1.26 0.31 5.04
C PHE A 32 -2.36 0.85 4.16
N SER A 33 -3.51 0.17 4.12
CA SER A 33 -4.60 0.53 3.21
C SER A 33 -5.89 0.91 3.95
N ARG A 34 -6.72 1.75 3.32
CA ARG A 34 -7.92 2.31 3.95
C ARG A 34 -8.98 1.26 4.31
N ASP A 35 -9.00 0.13 3.62
CA ASP A 35 -9.89 -0.99 3.93
C ASP A 35 -9.41 -1.81 5.15
N GLY A 36 -8.38 -1.34 5.85
CA GLY A 36 -7.87 -1.93 7.09
C GLY A 36 -6.88 -3.06 6.87
N ARG A 37 -6.45 -3.31 5.62
CA ARG A 37 -5.43 -4.31 5.32
C ARG A 37 -4.03 -3.72 5.49
N ASP A 38 -3.21 -4.47 6.20
CA ASP A 38 -1.77 -4.22 6.34
C ASP A 38 -0.99 -5.35 5.67
N LEU A 39 -0.04 -5.00 4.80
CA LEU A 39 0.79 -5.96 4.08
C LEU A 39 2.27 -5.63 4.27
N ALA A 40 2.94 -6.42 5.10
CA ALA A 40 4.40 -6.38 5.25
C ALA A 40 5.06 -7.08 4.06
N LEU A 41 6.00 -6.38 3.40
CA LEU A 41 6.81 -6.95 2.32
C LEU A 41 8.22 -7.28 2.83
N PRO A 42 8.80 -8.41 2.41
CA PRO A 42 10.18 -8.73 2.74
C PRO A 42 11.15 -7.74 2.07
N LYS A 43 12.43 -7.78 2.46
CA LYS A 43 13.49 -7.06 1.75
C LYS A 43 13.52 -7.50 0.30
N MET A 44 13.26 -6.57 -0.61
CA MET A 44 13.21 -6.84 -2.05
C MET A 44 13.66 -5.62 -2.84
N SER A 45 13.93 -5.77 -4.13
CA SER A 45 14.37 -4.65 -4.95
C SER A 45 13.33 -3.54 -5.02
N LYS A 46 13.76 -2.29 -5.22
CA LYS A 46 12.87 -1.14 -5.41
C LYS A 46 11.88 -1.38 -6.56
N SER A 47 12.30 -2.06 -7.63
CA SER A 47 11.43 -2.45 -8.75
C SER A 47 10.34 -3.43 -8.34
N GLU A 48 10.65 -4.45 -7.53
CA GLU A 48 9.65 -5.38 -7.00
C GLU A 48 8.69 -4.68 -6.04
N VAL A 49 9.20 -3.80 -5.16
CA VAL A 49 8.34 -2.97 -4.29
C VAL A 49 7.38 -2.12 -5.13
N ALA A 50 7.86 -1.51 -6.21
CA ALA A 50 7.01 -0.70 -7.10
C ALA A 50 5.86 -1.53 -7.71
N GLN A 51 6.14 -2.77 -8.15
CA GLN A 51 5.10 -3.67 -8.67
C GLN A 51 4.08 -4.01 -7.59
N ARG A 52 4.53 -4.34 -6.36
CA ARG A 52 3.63 -4.64 -5.24
C ARG A 52 2.72 -3.45 -4.87
N ILE A 53 3.25 -2.23 -4.93
CA ILE A 53 2.45 -1.02 -4.71
C ILE A 53 1.39 -0.87 -5.81
N LEU A 54 1.77 -1.10 -7.08
CA LEU A 54 0.83 -1.01 -8.20
C LEU A 54 -0.30 -2.05 -8.10
N ASP A 55 0.04 -3.30 -7.76
CA ASP A 55 -0.93 -4.37 -7.51
C ASP A 55 -1.96 -3.95 -6.45
N GLU A 56 -1.48 -3.37 -5.35
CA GLU A 56 -2.33 -2.94 -4.24
C GLU A 56 -3.22 -1.75 -4.62
N VAL A 57 -2.72 -0.81 -5.43
CA VAL A 57 -3.54 0.28 -5.98
C VAL A 57 -4.64 -0.26 -6.89
N VAL A 58 -4.34 -1.22 -7.77
CA VAL A 58 -5.35 -1.85 -8.64
C VAL A 58 -6.42 -2.56 -7.80
N ARG A 59 -6.01 -3.32 -6.78
CA ARG A 59 -6.92 -3.98 -5.84
C ARG A 59 -7.83 -2.98 -5.13
N LEU A 60 -7.26 -1.90 -4.58
CA LEU A 60 -8.02 -0.88 -3.85
C LEU A 60 -9.03 -0.18 -4.75
N ARG A 61 -8.67 0.12 -6.01
CA ARG A 61 -9.62 0.68 -6.98
C ARG A 61 -10.81 -0.24 -7.21
N SER A 62 -10.58 -1.55 -7.31
CA SER A 62 -11.66 -2.54 -7.45
C SER A 62 -12.55 -2.60 -6.20
N VAL A 63 -11.96 -2.72 -5.01
CA VAL A 63 -12.70 -2.82 -3.74
C VAL A 63 -13.53 -1.56 -3.47
N LEU A 64 -12.95 -0.38 -3.65
CA LEU A 64 -13.63 0.90 -3.42
C LEU A 64 -14.77 1.12 -4.43
N HIS A 65 -14.61 0.66 -5.67
CA HIS A 65 -15.68 0.72 -6.67
C HIS A 65 -16.86 -0.17 -6.29
N THR A 66 -16.60 -1.42 -5.87
CA THR A 66 -17.63 -2.34 -5.39
C THR A 66 -18.36 -1.79 -4.16
N ALA A 67 -17.63 -1.29 -3.17
CA ALA A 67 -18.23 -0.71 -1.97
C ALA A 67 -19.13 0.49 -2.29
N ALA A 68 -18.70 1.36 -3.22
CA ALA A 68 -19.50 2.49 -3.67
C ALA A 68 -20.76 2.07 -4.45
N ALA A 69 -20.68 1.01 -5.25
CA ALA A 69 -21.84 0.47 -5.96
C ALA A 69 -22.89 -0.10 -4.98
N LEU A 70 -22.47 -0.89 -4.00
CA LEU A 70 -23.36 -1.47 -2.98
C LEU A 70 -24.08 -0.41 -2.15
N LYS A 71 -23.39 0.68 -1.78
CA LYS A 71 -24.00 1.81 -1.07
C LYS A 71 -25.05 2.56 -1.88
N ARG A 72 -24.99 2.50 -3.22
CA ARG A 72 -25.98 3.15 -4.12
C ARG A 72 -27.20 2.29 -4.38
N SER A 73 -27.11 0.97 -4.24
CA SER A 73 -28.22 0.04 -4.43
C SER A 73 -29.06 -0.22 -3.17
N SER A 74 -28.64 0.32 -2.03
CA SER A 74 -29.29 0.16 -0.72
C SER A 74 -30.05 1.42 -0.27
N VAL A 75 -30.29 2.36 -1.21
CA VAL A 75 -31.05 3.61 -1.02
C VAL A 75 -32.22 3.63 -1.99
#